data_AF-Q1Q3R3-F1
#
_entry.id   AF-Q1Q3R3-F1
#
_cell.length_a   1.000
_cell.length_b   1.000
_cell.length_c   1.000
_cell.angle_alpha   90.00
_cell.angle_beta   90.00
_cell.angle_gamma   90.00
#
_symmetry.space_group_name_H-M   'P 1'
#
loop_
_entity.id
_entity.type
_entity.pdbx_description
1 polymer ?
#
loop_
_entity_poly.entity_id
_entity_poly.type
_entity_poly.pdbx_seq_one_letter_code
_entity_poly.pdbx_strand_id
1 'polypeptide(L)'
;MNLFIDASALVKLYHKEDGSEQLTDFLKQNEDDLVITISELSRIEFHSAFLKRVRMKEIDLSTVQQAFKEFENDLTMINVLETTSEVKKFAISLLDNIAPAKNFRTLDALQLATALTGNQFYRVSYFIAADQRLLKVAAEYFNTFNPVEFKEADNTESQFTEPAKKFWDSIPENIREELLENVWCSNCSEVTTVINFKGTIESGDLILRGECRKCSYKVARLIEANESK
;
A
#
# COMPACT_ATOMS: atom_id res chain seq x y z
N MET A 1 10.57 13.94 -2.77
CA MET A 1 10.16 12.65 -3.38
C MET A 1 9.00 12.89 -4.35
N ASN A 2 9.04 12.39 -5.59
CA ASN A 2 7.94 12.55 -6.55
C ASN A 2 7.10 11.27 -6.70
N LEU A 3 5.79 11.39 -6.56
CA LEU A 3 4.82 10.31 -6.65
C LEU A 3 4.02 10.44 -7.93
N PHE A 4 4.00 9.39 -8.75
CA PHE A 4 3.06 9.30 -9.85
C PHE A 4 1.82 8.54 -9.36
N ILE A 5 0.67 9.20 -9.30
CA ILE A 5 -0.57 8.62 -8.74
C ILE A 5 -1.57 8.33 -9.86
N ASP A 6 -1.96 7.06 -9.98
CA ASP A 6 -3.04 6.61 -10.83
C ASP A 6 -4.42 7.00 -10.26
N ALA A 7 -5.42 7.14 -11.13
CA ALA A 7 -6.79 7.50 -10.73
C ALA A 7 -7.37 6.55 -9.67
N SER A 8 -7.06 5.25 -9.76
CA SER A 8 -7.54 4.25 -8.79
C SER A 8 -7.03 4.48 -7.36
N ALA A 9 -5.88 5.13 -7.18
CA ALA A 9 -5.39 5.57 -5.88
C ALA A 9 -5.79 7.01 -5.57
N LEU A 10 -5.79 7.90 -6.56
CA LEU A 10 -6.14 9.31 -6.41
C LEU A 10 -7.52 9.52 -5.76
N VAL A 11 -8.51 8.71 -6.15
CA VAL A 11 -9.87 8.77 -5.57
C VAL A 11 -9.87 8.65 -4.04
N LYS A 12 -8.92 7.90 -3.46
CA LYS A 12 -8.82 7.64 -2.01
C LYS A 12 -8.45 8.88 -1.20
N LEU A 13 -7.86 9.88 -1.84
CA LEU A 13 -7.55 11.17 -1.22
C LEU A 13 -8.78 12.06 -1.05
N TYR A 14 -9.82 11.84 -1.87
CA TYR A 14 -11.02 12.69 -1.92
C TYR A 14 -12.29 11.96 -1.47
N HIS A 15 -12.21 10.66 -1.24
CA HIS A 15 -13.28 9.85 -0.70
C HIS A 15 -12.71 8.78 0.21
N LYS A 16 -13.25 8.71 1.44
CA LYS A 16 -12.83 7.70 2.41
C LYS A 16 -13.29 6.32 1.93
N GLU A 17 -12.34 5.48 1.56
CA GLU A 17 -12.53 4.09 1.17
C GLU A 17 -11.32 3.24 1.62
N ASP A 18 -11.37 1.93 1.35
CA ASP A 18 -10.26 1.04 1.66
C ASP A 18 -8.95 1.57 1.03
N GLY A 19 -7.90 1.70 1.85
CA GLY A 19 -6.61 2.28 1.45
C GLY A 19 -6.45 3.79 1.62
N SER A 20 -7.51 4.54 1.98
CA SER A 20 -7.39 6.00 2.21
C SER A 20 -6.44 6.35 3.34
N GLU A 21 -6.49 5.62 4.46
CA GLU A 21 -5.64 5.89 5.63
C GLU A 21 -4.18 5.57 5.32
N GLN A 22 -3.92 4.43 4.68
CA GLN A 22 -2.59 3.97 4.29
C GLN A 22 -1.94 4.92 3.28
N LEU A 23 -2.70 5.40 2.30
CA LEU A 23 -2.22 6.40 1.36
C LEU A 23 -1.89 7.71 2.09
N THR A 24 -2.78 8.18 2.97
CA THR A 24 -2.58 9.43 3.72
C THR A 24 -1.33 9.35 4.62
N ASP A 25 -1.12 8.23 5.30
CA ASP A 25 0.03 8.03 6.16
C ASP A 25 1.33 7.95 5.36
N PHE A 26 1.31 7.29 4.19
CA PHE A 26 2.44 7.28 3.27
C PHE A 26 2.81 8.68 2.80
N LEU A 27 1.82 9.54 2.49
CA LEU A 27 2.08 10.93 2.12
C LEU A 27 2.70 11.73 3.28
N LYS A 28 2.13 11.63 4.50
CA LYS A 28 2.63 12.34 5.70
C LYS A 28 4.05 11.95 6.08
N GLN A 29 4.39 10.67 5.98
CA GLN A 29 5.74 10.19 6.29
C GLN A 29 6.82 10.78 5.36
N ASN A 30 6.42 11.38 4.23
CA ASN A 30 7.33 11.93 3.24
C ASN A 30 7.02 13.40 2.88
N GLU A 31 6.38 14.14 3.78
CA GLU A 31 5.83 15.49 3.53
C GLU A 31 6.88 16.52 3.09
N ASP A 32 8.09 16.48 3.65
CA ASP A 32 9.10 17.55 3.54
C ASP A 32 9.52 17.90 2.10
N ASP A 33 9.46 16.95 1.16
CA ASP A 33 9.83 17.15 -0.25
C ASP A 33 8.80 16.55 -1.22
N LEU A 34 7.54 16.41 -0.79
CA LEU A 34 6.53 15.69 -1.54
C LEU A 34 6.11 16.44 -2.81
N VAL A 35 6.24 15.76 -3.95
CA VAL A 35 5.70 16.19 -5.24
C VAL A 35 4.71 15.16 -5.72
N ILE A 36 3.52 15.60 -6.14
CA ILE A 36 2.49 14.73 -6.71
C ILE A 36 2.42 14.99 -8.21
N THR A 37 2.44 13.92 -8.99
CA THR A 37 2.29 13.92 -10.44
C THR A 37 1.15 12.98 -10.82
N ILE A 38 0.29 13.43 -11.74
CA ILE A 38 -0.79 12.61 -12.32
C ILE A 38 -0.78 12.72 -13.84
N SER A 39 -1.50 11.83 -14.53
CA SER A 39 -1.81 12.04 -15.94
C SER A 39 -3.03 12.92 -16.11
N GLU A 40 -3.14 13.60 -17.25
CA GLU A 40 -4.37 14.28 -17.67
C GLU A 40 -5.55 13.30 -17.76
N LEU A 41 -5.29 12.04 -18.18
CA LEU A 41 -6.29 10.97 -18.20
C LEU A 41 -6.88 10.72 -16.80
N SER A 42 -6.06 10.78 -15.76
CA SER A 42 -6.51 10.56 -14.38
C SER A 42 -7.59 11.54 -13.94
N ARG A 43 -7.65 12.75 -14.52
CA ARG A 43 -8.74 13.71 -14.26
C ARG A 43 -10.08 13.15 -14.77
N ILE A 44 -10.10 12.62 -15.99
CA ILE A 44 -11.30 12.04 -16.61
C ILE A 44 -11.74 10.80 -15.82
N GLU A 45 -10.79 9.95 -15.47
CA GLU A 45 -11.04 8.72 -14.71
C GLU A 45 -11.54 9.02 -13.29
N PHE A 46 -11.00 10.05 -12.64
CA PHE A 46 -11.48 10.53 -11.35
C PHE A 46 -12.96 10.91 -11.40
N HIS A 47 -13.36 11.78 -12.35
CA HIS A 47 -14.77 12.12 -12.54
C HIS A 47 -15.64 10.89 -12.82
N SER A 48 -15.18 10.01 -13.71
CA SER A 48 -15.90 8.77 -14.06
C SER A 48 -16.11 7.86 -12.85
N ALA A 49 -15.07 7.70 -12.03
CA ALA A 49 -15.08 6.87 -10.83
C ALA A 49 -16.07 7.39 -9.78
N PHE A 50 -16.12 8.69 -9.54
CA PHE A 50 -17.09 9.29 -8.62
C PHE A 50 -18.52 9.23 -9.15
N LEU A 51 -18.75 9.57 -10.43
CA LEU A 51 -20.07 9.51 -11.03
C LEU A 51 -20.61 8.07 -11.10
N LYS A 52 -19.73 7.07 -11.20
CA LYS A 52 -20.12 5.67 -11.06
C LYS A 52 -20.69 5.40 -9.66
N ARG A 53 -20.04 5.87 -8.59
CA ARG A 53 -20.52 5.71 -7.20
C ARG A 53 -21.87 6.39 -6.97
N VAL A 54 -22.12 7.55 -7.60
CA VAL A 54 -23.44 8.20 -7.60
C VAL A 54 -24.50 7.31 -8.25
N ARG A 55 -24.22 6.73 -9.42
CA ARG A 55 -25.15 5.80 -10.10
C ARG A 55 -25.41 4.54 -9.26
N MET A 56 -24.41 4.08 -8.51
CA MET A 56 -24.52 2.96 -7.58
C MET A 56 -25.19 3.32 -6.25
N LYS A 57 -25.54 4.60 -6.04
CA LYS A 57 -26.14 5.13 -4.79
C LYS A 57 -25.24 4.95 -3.56
N GLU A 58 -23.94 4.92 -3.77
CA GLU A 58 -22.93 4.82 -2.70
C GLU A 58 -22.58 6.21 -2.13
N ILE A 59 -22.72 7.27 -2.95
CA ILE A 59 -22.42 8.66 -2.59
C ILE A 59 -23.44 9.58 -3.26
N ASP A 60 -23.81 10.66 -2.57
CA ASP A 60 -24.67 11.71 -3.12
C ASP A 60 -23.94 12.61 -4.13
N LEU A 61 -24.68 13.09 -5.13
CA LEU A 61 -24.14 13.97 -6.18
C LEU A 61 -23.57 15.28 -5.61
N SER A 62 -24.16 15.84 -4.56
CA SER A 62 -23.68 17.06 -3.89
C SER A 62 -22.30 16.84 -3.26
N THR A 63 -22.07 15.70 -2.61
CA THR A 63 -20.77 15.33 -2.04
C THR A 63 -19.72 15.19 -3.14
N VAL A 64 -20.08 14.57 -4.27
CA VAL A 64 -19.19 14.43 -5.42
C VAL A 64 -18.82 15.79 -6.04
N GLN A 65 -19.77 16.71 -6.14
CA GLN A 65 -19.50 18.06 -6.64
C GLN A 65 -18.50 18.82 -5.77
N GLN A 66 -18.57 18.62 -4.44
CA GLN A 66 -17.58 19.19 -3.53
C GLN A 66 -16.19 18.57 -3.74
N ALA A 67 -16.09 17.23 -3.85
CA ALA A 67 -14.84 16.55 -4.17
C ALA A 67 -14.22 17.02 -5.49
N PHE A 68 -15.02 17.27 -6.53
CA PHE A 68 -14.54 17.81 -7.80
C PHE A 68 -13.98 19.22 -7.66
N LYS A 69 -14.63 20.06 -6.86
CA LYS A 69 -14.14 21.42 -6.59
C LYS A 69 -12.81 21.41 -5.83
N GLU A 70 -12.68 20.54 -4.84
CA GLU A 70 -11.44 20.35 -4.08
C GLU A 70 -10.32 19.85 -4.99
N PHE A 71 -10.57 18.81 -5.78
CA PHE A 71 -9.60 18.26 -6.71
C PHE A 71 -9.10 19.32 -7.71
N GLU A 72 -9.98 20.10 -8.32
CA GLU A 72 -9.59 21.16 -9.26
C GLU A 72 -8.77 22.28 -8.60
N ASN A 73 -9.00 22.59 -7.31
CA ASN A 73 -8.14 23.53 -6.58
C ASN A 73 -6.74 22.94 -6.36
N ASP A 74 -6.65 21.65 -6.02
CA ASP A 74 -5.40 20.95 -5.76
C ASP A 74 -4.55 20.77 -7.02
N LEU A 75 -5.16 20.77 -8.22
CA LEU A 75 -4.43 20.71 -9.50
C LEU A 75 -3.40 21.84 -9.64
N THR A 76 -3.56 22.96 -8.93
CA THR A 76 -2.57 24.05 -8.93
C THR A 76 -1.25 23.68 -8.26
N MET A 77 -1.25 22.66 -7.40
CA MET A 77 -0.07 22.14 -6.68
C MET A 77 0.37 20.76 -7.18
N ILE A 78 -0.34 20.18 -8.16
CA ILE A 78 -0.07 18.87 -8.73
C ILE A 78 0.52 19.02 -10.13
N ASN A 79 1.57 18.27 -10.45
CA ASN A 79 2.09 18.18 -11.80
C ASN A 79 1.15 17.32 -12.65
N VAL A 80 0.53 17.91 -13.67
CA VAL A 80 -0.34 17.18 -14.61
C VAL A 80 0.40 16.93 -15.91
N LEU A 81 0.60 15.66 -16.25
CA LEU A 81 1.27 15.26 -17.49
C LEU A 81 0.26 15.03 -18.61
N GLU A 82 0.45 15.73 -19.73
CA GLU A 82 -0.40 15.62 -20.91
C GLU A 82 -0.26 14.27 -21.61
N THR A 83 -1.37 13.80 -22.18
CA THR A 83 -1.37 12.56 -22.99
C THR A 83 -1.09 12.90 -24.45
N THR A 84 0.17 13.21 -24.77
CA THR A 84 0.59 13.63 -26.12
C THR A 84 0.51 12.50 -27.15
N SER A 85 0.77 12.81 -28.43
CA SER A 85 0.83 11.81 -29.50
C SER A 85 1.94 10.78 -29.26
N GLU A 86 3.07 11.22 -28.70
CA GLU A 86 4.24 10.40 -28.35
C GLU A 86 3.88 9.41 -27.25
N VAL A 87 3.20 9.88 -26.20
CA VAL A 87 2.70 9.02 -25.12
C VAL A 87 1.75 7.96 -25.67
N LYS A 88 0.83 8.33 -26.58
CA LYS A 88 -0.10 7.36 -27.20
C LYS A 88 0.63 6.31 -28.04
N LYS A 89 1.62 6.72 -28.83
CA LYS A 89 2.46 5.77 -29.60
C LYS A 89 3.24 4.84 -28.68
N PHE A 90 3.76 5.37 -27.58
CA PHE A 90 4.46 4.55 -26.60
C PHE A 90 3.52 3.56 -25.90
N ALA A 91 2.31 3.99 -25.53
CA ALA A 91 1.29 3.11 -24.97
C ALA A 91 0.92 1.96 -25.92
N ILE A 92 0.82 2.22 -27.24
CA ILE A 92 0.63 1.15 -28.25
C ILE A 92 1.79 0.15 -28.20
N SER A 93 3.04 0.64 -28.18
CA SER A 93 4.21 -0.23 -28.06
C SER A 93 4.19 -1.07 -26.77
N LEU A 94 3.83 -0.48 -25.62
CA LEU A 94 3.69 -1.23 -24.37
C LEU A 94 2.60 -2.32 -24.48
N LEU A 95 1.46 -2.02 -25.11
CA LEU A 95 0.41 -3.02 -25.34
C LEU A 95 0.91 -4.18 -26.19
N ASP A 96 1.53 -3.90 -27.33
CA ASP A 96 2.01 -4.93 -28.26
C ASP A 96 3.01 -5.89 -27.60
N ASN A 97 3.82 -5.38 -26.67
CA ASN A 97 4.85 -6.17 -25.99
C ASN A 97 4.38 -6.85 -24.69
N ILE A 98 3.42 -6.26 -23.97
CA ILE A 98 3.03 -6.70 -22.62
C ILE A 98 1.67 -7.42 -22.61
N ALA A 99 0.69 -6.91 -23.36
CA ALA A 99 -0.68 -7.44 -23.35
C ALA A 99 -0.82 -8.91 -23.79
N PRO A 100 0.02 -9.46 -24.68
CA PRO A 100 -0.05 -10.90 -25.01
C PRO A 100 0.28 -11.83 -23.84
N ALA A 101 1.15 -11.38 -22.92
CA ALA A 101 1.61 -12.19 -21.79
C ALA A 101 0.93 -11.84 -20.47
N LYS A 102 0.37 -10.64 -20.34
CA LYS A 102 -0.22 -10.11 -19.11
C LYS A 102 -1.57 -9.45 -19.42
N ASN A 103 -2.50 -9.49 -18.46
CA ASN A 103 -3.79 -8.80 -18.57
C ASN A 103 -3.59 -7.27 -18.41
N PHE A 104 -3.12 -6.62 -19.47
CA PHE A 104 -2.73 -5.21 -19.51
C PHE A 104 -3.65 -4.45 -20.48
N ARG A 105 -4.40 -3.47 -19.97
CA ARG A 105 -5.47 -2.81 -20.73
C ARG A 105 -5.00 -1.51 -21.36
N THR A 106 -5.81 -0.98 -22.28
CA THR A 106 -5.51 0.25 -23.01
C THR A 106 -5.23 1.45 -22.10
N LEU A 107 -6.05 1.67 -21.06
CA LEU A 107 -5.86 2.79 -20.13
C LEU A 107 -4.66 2.56 -19.21
N ASP A 108 -4.44 1.32 -18.75
CA ASP A 108 -3.23 0.93 -17.99
C ASP A 108 -1.96 1.24 -18.79
N ALA A 109 -1.95 0.94 -20.09
CA ALA A 109 -0.85 1.25 -20.99
C ALA A 109 -0.63 2.75 -21.17
N LEU A 110 -1.70 3.53 -21.27
CA LEU A 110 -1.61 4.97 -21.38
C LEU A 110 -1.07 5.60 -20.09
N GLN A 111 -1.50 5.08 -18.95
CA GLN A 111 -1.06 5.54 -17.64
C GLN A 111 0.43 5.23 -17.42
N LEU A 112 0.86 4.00 -17.72
CA LEU A 112 2.26 3.60 -17.62
C LEU A 112 3.15 4.37 -18.61
N ALA A 113 2.71 4.54 -19.86
CA ALA A 113 3.43 5.33 -20.85
C ALA A 113 3.61 6.78 -20.39
N THR A 114 2.55 7.39 -19.84
CA THR A 114 2.61 8.76 -19.31
C THR A 114 3.63 8.88 -18.17
N ALA A 115 3.60 7.95 -17.22
CA ALA A 115 4.56 7.92 -16.12
C ALA A 115 6.01 7.75 -16.61
N LEU A 116 6.24 6.83 -17.55
CA LEU A 116 7.58 6.56 -18.11
C LEU A 116 8.13 7.74 -18.91
N THR A 117 7.30 8.39 -19.74
CA THR A 117 7.68 9.60 -20.46
C THR A 117 7.93 10.75 -19.49
N GLY A 118 7.03 10.94 -18.51
CA GLY A 118 7.17 11.95 -17.46
C GLY A 118 8.41 11.78 -16.61
N ASN A 119 8.80 10.54 -16.30
CA ASN A 119 9.96 10.21 -15.49
C ASN A 119 11.29 10.72 -16.06
N GLN A 120 11.35 11.01 -17.37
CA GLN A 120 12.52 11.64 -18.00
C GLN A 120 12.72 13.10 -17.57
N PHE A 121 11.65 13.78 -17.16
CA PHE A 121 11.64 15.18 -16.77
C PHE A 121 11.42 15.35 -15.26
N TYR A 122 10.50 14.55 -14.70
CA TYR A 122 10.12 14.54 -13.29
C TYR A 122 10.40 13.15 -12.72
N ARG A 123 11.61 12.93 -12.20
CA ARG A 123 12.03 11.61 -11.69
C ARG A 123 11.03 11.06 -10.67
N VAL A 124 10.25 10.07 -11.09
CA VAL A 124 9.22 9.40 -10.30
C VAL A 124 9.91 8.44 -9.33
N SER A 125 9.63 8.62 -8.04
CA SER A 125 10.15 7.78 -6.96
C SER A 125 9.26 6.56 -6.73
N TYR A 126 7.93 6.75 -6.79
CA TYR A 126 6.94 5.67 -6.69
C TYR A 126 5.81 5.85 -7.69
N PHE A 127 5.33 4.73 -8.23
CA PHE A 127 4.08 4.61 -8.96
C PHE A 127 3.00 4.05 -8.03
N ILE A 128 1.94 4.81 -7.81
CA ILE A 128 0.89 4.50 -6.83
C ILE A 128 -0.41 4.18 -7.57
N ALA A 129 -0.98 3.02 -7.31
CA ALA A 129 -2.28 2.61 -7.85
C ALA A 129 -2.97 1.62 -6.91
N ALA A 130 -4.29 1.51 -6.99
CA ALA A 130 -5.05 0.47 -6.29
C ALA A 130 -5.31 -0.77 -7.19
N ASP A 131 -5.01 -0.69 -8.49
CA ASP A 131 -5.10 -1.83 -9.40
C ASP A 131 -3.80 -2.65 -9.39
N GLN A 132 -3.87 -3.85 -8.81
CA GLN A 132 -2.73 -4.74 -8.70
C GLN A 132 -2.20 -5.26 -10.05
N ARG A 133 -3.05 -5.29 -11.09
CA ARG A 133 -2.63 -5.70 -12.44
C ARG A 133 -1.72 -4.64 -13.04
N LEU A 134 -2.08 -3.36 -12.89
CA LEU A 134 -1.25 -2.24 -13.32
C LEU A 134 0.07 -2.21 -12.53
N LEU A 135 0.02 -2.36 -11.20
CA LEU A 135 1.22 -2.35 -10.37
C LEU A 135 2.20 -3.48 -10.69
N LYS A 136 1.71 -4.69 -11.00
CA LYS A 136 2.57 -5.81 -11.42
C LYS A 136 3.39 -5.51 -12.67
N VAL A 137 2.90 -4.65 -13.56
CA VAL A 137 3.62 -4.20 -14.74
C VAL A 137 4.51 -3.00 -14.39
N ALA A 138 3.99 -2.04 -13.64
CA ALA A 138 4.73 -0.84 -13.25
C ALA A 138 5.96 -1.16 -12.38
N ALA A 139 5.93 -2.24 -11.60
CA ALA A 139 7.03 -2.70 -10.75
C ALA A 139 8.31 -3.07 -11.52
N GLU A 140 8.23 -3.29 -12.84
CA GLU A 140 9.42 -3.47 -13.68
C GLU A 140 10.19 -2.17 -13.91
N TYR A 141 9.58 -1.02 -13.64
CA TYR A 141 10.11 0.30 -13.98
C TYR A 141 10.20 1.26 -12.79
N PHE A 142 9.34 1.08 -11.79
CA PHE A 142 9.21 1.98 -10.64
C PHE A 142 9.11 1.18 -9.33
N ASN A 143 9.47 1.81 -8.21
CA ASN A 143 8.94 1.36 -6.93
C ASN A 143 7.42 1.52 -6.96
N THR A 144 6.68 0.56 -6.41
CA THR A 144 5.22 0.58 -6.42
C THR A 144 4.66 0.62 -5.01
N PHE A 145 3.51 1.26 -4.85
CA PHE A 145 2.76 1.27 -3.60
C PHE A 145 1.28 1.06 -3.90
N ASN A 146 0.70 0.03 -3.28
CA ASN A 146 -0.73 -0.25 -3.33
C ASN A 146 -1.34 0.14 -1.98
N PRO A 147 -2.20 1.16 -1.91
CA PRO A 147 -2.82 1.55 -0.65
C PRO A 147 -3.84 0.53 -0.14
N VAL A 148 -4.40 -0.32 -1.00
CA VAL A 148 -5.41 -1.33 -0.62
C VAL A 148 -4.77 -2.65 -0.22
N GLU A 149 -3.71 -3.06 -0.94
CA GLU A 149 -2.92 -4.24 -0.60
C GLU A 149 -1.80 -3.93 0.39
N PHE A 150 -1.79 -2.73 0.97
CA PHE A 150 -1.11 -2.48 2.23
C PHE A 150 -1.84 -3.25 3.33
N LYS A 151 -1.73 -4.58 3.25
CA LYS A 151 -1.57 -5.37 4.45
C LYS A 151 -0.49 -4.63 5.21
N GLU A 152 -0.78 -4.20 6.44
CA GLU A 152 0.29 -3.98 7.42
C GLU A 152 1.33 -5.04 7.09
N ALA A 153 2.55 -4.61 6.76
CA ALA A 153 3.65 -5.53 6.52
C ALA A 153 3.44 -6.67 7.50
N ASP A 154 3.23 -7.88 6.99
CA ASP A 154 3.09 -9.05 7.85
C ASP A 154 4.30 -8.93 8.76
N ASN A 155 4.05 -8.50 10.00
CA ASN A 155 5.04 -7.81 10.81
C ASN A 155 5.96 -8.86 11.46
N THR A 156 6.03 -10.01 10.80
CA THR A 156 6.66 -11.25 11.17
C THR A 156 8.06 -11.34 10.57
N GLU A 157 8.36 -10.64 9.46
CA GLU A 157 9.66 -10.82 8.80
C GLU A 157 10.76 -9.80 9.13
N SER A 158 10.46 -8.59 9.64
CA SER A 158 11.49 -7.57 9.97
C SER A 158 11.68 -7.27 11.46
N GLN A 159 11.05 -8.03 12.35
CA GLN A 159 11.08 -7.77 13.79
C GLN A 159 11.91 -8.78 14.61
N PHE A 160 12.62 -9.70 13.97
CA PHE A 160 13.47 -10.67 14.66
C PHE A 160 14.94 -10.34 14.48
N THR A 161 15.76 -10.54 15.52
CA THR A 161 17.21 -10.64 15.30
C THR A 161 17.50 -11.91 14.49
N GLU A 162 18.56 -11.93 13.68
CA GLU A 162 18.97 -13.12 12.91
C GLU A 162 18.92 -14.45 13.69
N PRO A 163 19.48 -14.56 14.92
CA PRO A 163 19.36 -15.80 15.69
C PRO A 163 17.93 -16.11 16.14
N ALA A 164 17.13 -15.09 16.45
CA ALA A 164 15.73 -15.26 16.83
C ALA A 164 14.88 -15.73 15.64
N LYS A 165 15.14 -15.22 14.43
CA LYS A 165 14.42 -15.62 13.21
C LYS A 165 14.67 -17.10 12.90
N LYS A 166 15.93 -17.54 12.96
CA LYS A 166 16.28 -18.96 12.77
C LYS A 166 15.58 -19.89 13.77
N PHE A 167 15.52 -19.47 15.04
CA PHE A 167 14.81 -20.22 16.06
C PHE A 167 13.31 -20.25 15.77
N TRP A 168 12.71 -19.10 15.48
CA TRP A 168 11.29 -18.98 15.17
C TRP A 168 10.88 -19.82 13.96
N ASP A 169 11.68 -19.80 12.89
CA ASP A 169 11.43 -20.57 11.67
C ASP A 169 11.61 -22.09 11.87
N SER A 170 12.32 -22.53 12.91
CA SER A 170 12.41 -23.94 13.28
C SER A 170 11.16 -24.48 13.96
N ILE A 171 10.29 -23.61 14.48
CA ILE A 171 9.04 -24.00 15.15
C ILE A 171 7.95 -24.22 14.08
N PRO A 172 7.28 -25.38 14.06
CA PRO A 172 6.15 -25.63 13.17
C PRO A 172 5.06 -24.56 13.25
N GLU A 173 4.44 -24.25 12.10
CA GLU A 173 3.44 -23.17 11.97
C GLU A 173 2.28 -23.30 12.96
N ASN A 174 1.75 -24.51 13.16
CA ASN A 174 0.68 -24.76 14.11
C ASN A 174 1.08 -24.44 15.56
N ILE A 175 2.34 -24.67 15.92
CA ILE A 175 2.87 -24.35 17.25
C ILE A 175 3.09 -22.83 17.36
N ARG A 176 3.56 -22.19 16.29
CA ARG A 176 3.71 -20.72 16.27
C ARG A 176 2.37 -20.02 16.50
N GLU A 177 1.29 -20.47 15.86
CA GLU A 177 -0.06 -19.93 16.09
C GLU A 177 -0.47 -20.06 17.56
N GLU A 178 -0.30 -21.25 18.16
CA GLU A 178 -0.61 -21.49 19.57
C GLU A 178 0.24 -20.62 20.52
N LEU A 179 1.51 -20.39 20.16
CA LEU A 179 2.42 -19.52 20.90
C LEU A 179 1.99 -18.04 20.82
N LEU A 180 1.43 -17.60 19.70
CA LEU A 180 0.94 -16.24 19.55
C LEU A 180 -0.40 -16.02 20.25
N GLU A 181 -1.27 -17.04 20.29
CA GLU A 181 -2.62 -16.95 20.88
C GLU A 181 -2.66 -17.07 22.41
N ASN A 182 -1.66 -17.71 23.02
CA ASN A 182 -1.63 -17.97 24.46
C ASN A 182 -0.71 -17.03 25.27
N VAL A 183 -0.85 -15.71 25.09
CA VAL A 183 -0.04 -14.71 25.81
C VAL A 183 -0.83 -14.06 26.95
N TRP A 184 -0.26 -13.97 28.16
CA TRP A 184 -0.93 -13.29 29.29
C TRP A 184 -0.82 -11.77 29.18
N CYS A 185 -1.96 -11.06 29.30
CA CYS A 185 -1.99 -9.61 29.40
C CYS A 185 -2.31 -9.16 30.83
N SER A 186 -1.38 -8.47 31.48
CA SER A 186 -1.58 -7.93 32.83
C SER A 186 -2.68 -6.86 32.91
N ASN A 187 -2.91 -6.11 31.83
CA ASN A 187 -3.94 -5.07 31.79
C ASN A 187 -5.35 -5.65 31.64
N CYS A 188 -5.53 -6.67 30.80
CA CYS A 188 -6.83 -7.36 30.66
C CYS A 188 -7.06 -8.42 31.75
N SER A 189 -6.00 -8.87 32.43
CA SER A 189 -6.03 -10.00 33.37
C SER A 189 -6.57 -11.30 32.73
N GLU A 190 -6.25 -11.51 31.47
CA GLU A 190 -6.67 -12.69 30.69
C GLU A 190 -5.65 -13.02 29.59
N VAL A 191 -5.84 -14.19 28.97
CA VAL A 191 -5.10 -14.64 27.80
C VAL A 191 -5.54 -13.87 26.56
N THR A 192 -4.58 -13.51 25.72
CA THR A 192 -4.76 -12.77 24.47
C THR A 192 -3.80 -13.27 23.40
N THR A 193 -4.15 -12.97 22.14
CA THR A 193 -3.18 -12.99 21.05
C THR A 193 -2.23 -11.80 21.14
N VAL A 194 -0.93 -12.05 20.94
CA VAL A 194 0.06 -10.98 20.73
C VAL A 194 0.08 -10.54 19.27
N ILE A 195 0.12 -9.23 19.05
CA ILE A 195 0.26 -8.58 17.73
C ILE A 195 1.47 -7.64 17.75
N ASN A 196 1.92 -7.17 16.57
CA ASN A 196 3.05 -6.23 16.44
C ASN A 196 4.29 -6.67 17.24
N PHE A 197 4.65 -7.95 17.13
CA PHE A 197 5.65 -8.55 18.00
C PHE A 197 7.02 -8.69 17.34
N LYS A 198 8.04 -8.49 18.16
CA LYS A 198 9.45 -8.69 17.84
C LYS A 198 10.04 -9.84 18.64
N GLY A 199 11.04 -10.50 18.07
CA GLY A 199 11.74 -11.63 18.69
C GLY A 199 13.20 -11.33 18.94
N THR A 200 13.66 -11.57 20.17
CA THR A 200 15.08 -11.48 20.56
C THR A 200 15.49 -12.72 21.33
N ILE A 201 16.73 -13.19 21.13
CA ILE A 201 17.31 -14.21 21.99
C ILE A 201 17.94 -13.53 23.21
N GLU A 202 17.50 -13.91 24.40
CA GLU A 202 18.08 -13.48 25.68
C GLU A 202 18.46 -14.74 26.47
N SER A 203 19.74 -14.90 26.82
CA SER A 203 20.25 -16.07 27.57
C SER A 203 19.97 -17.46 26.96
N GLY A 204 19.72 -17.53 25.65
CA GLY A 204 19.43 -18.76 24.92
C GLY A 204 17.94 -19.00 24.64
N ASP A 205 17.05 -18.24 25.27
CA ASP A 205 15.61 -18.36 25.07
C ASP A 205 15.07 -17.28 24.13
N LEU A 206 14.02 -17.62 23.39
CA LEU A 206 13.34 -16.67 22.52
C LEU A 206 12.31 -15.88 23.32
N ILE A 207 12.48 -14.56 23.37
CA ILE A 207 11.52 -13.64 23.95
C ILE A 207 10.78 -12.90 22.85
N LEU A 208 9.47 -13.14 22.77
CA LEU A 208 8.54 -12.37 21.97
C LEU A 208 8.05 -11.17 22.78
N ARG A 209 8.16 -9.96 22.24
CA ARG A 209 7.63 -8.73 22.85
C ARG A 209 6.71 -8.05 21.86
N GLY A 210 5.47 -7.77 22.25
CA GLY A 210 4.48 -7.17 21.37
C GLY A 210 3.36 -6.49 22.14
N GLU A 211 2.18 -6.48 21.56
CA GLU A 211 1.01 -5.80 22.08
C GLU A 211 -0.17 -6.76 22.23
N CYS A 212 -0.99 -6.56 23.26
CA CYS A 212 -2.23 -7.28 23.46
C CYS A 212 -3.24 -6.89 22.35
N ARG A 213 -3.78 -7.86 21.61
CA ARG A 213 -4.80 -7.60 20.58
C ARG A 213 -6.03 -6.85 21.12
N LYS A 214 -6.39 -7.05 22.39
CA LYS A 214 -7.62 -6.47 22.99
C LYS A 214 -7.46 -5.04 23.49
N CYS A 215 -6.31 -4.70 24.08
CA CYS A 215 -6.12 -3.41 24.76
C CYS A 215 -4.84 -2.66 24.35
N SER A 216 -4.06 -3.21 23.42
CA SER A 216 -2.78 -2.67 22.95
C SER A 216 -1.69 -2.52 24.03
N TYR A 217 -1.92 -3.00 25.26
CA TYR A 217 -0.92 -2.98 26.32
C TYR A 217 0.27 -3.89 25.98
N LYS A 218 1.47 -3.50 26.42
CA LYS A 218 2.69 -4.27 26.14
C LYS A 218 2.64 -5.64 26.81
N VAL A 219 2.92 -6.68 26.04
CA VAL A 219 2.97 -8.07 26.50
C VAL A 219 4.26 -8.72 26.06
N ALA A 220 4.65 -9.80 26.74
CA ALA A 220 5.78 -10.61 26.36
C ALA A 220 5.49 -12.10 26.57
N ARG A 221 6.12 -12.95 25.76
CA ARG A 221 6.12 -14.40 25.92
C ARG A 221 7.54 -14.92 25.80
N LEU A 222 7.90 -15.82 26.71
CA LEU A 222 9.16 -16.56 26.67
C LEU A 222 8.92 -17.93 26.06
N ILE A 223 9.84 -18.38 25.22
CA ILE A 223 9.86 -19.69 24.58
C ILE A 223 11.23 -20.30 24.86
N GLU A 224 11.25 -21.37 25.64
CA GLU A 224 12.48 -22.05 26.03
C GLU A 224 13.06 -22.85 24.86
N ALA A 225 14.38 -22.79 24.68
CA ALA A 225 15.06 -23.55 23.63
C ALA A 225 15.00 -25.07 23.78
N ASN A 226 14.48 -25.57 24.91
CA ASN A 226 14.48 -26.99 25.27
C ASN A 226 13.11 -27.68 25.19
N GLU A 227 12.06 -27.02 24.71
CA GLU A 227 10.78 -27.70 24.43
C GLU A 227 10.79 -28.37 23.04
N SER A 228 11.79 -29.23 22.82
CA SER A 228 11.70 -30.32 21.84
C SER A 228 11.36 -31.59 22.63
N LYS A 229 10.07 -31.86 22.80
CA LYS A 229 9.58 -33.19 23.19
C LYS A 229 8.60 -33.71 22.17
#